data_AF-A0A0F9E0K0-F1
#
_entry.id   AF-A0A0F9E0K0-F1
#
_cell.length_a   1.000
_cell.length_b   1.000
_cell.length_c   1.000
_cell.angle_alpha   90.00
_cell.angle_beta   90.00
_cell.angle_gamma   90.00
#
_symmetry.space_group_name_H-M   'P 1'
#
loop_
_entity.id
_entity.type
_entity.pdbx_description
1 polymer ?
#
loop_
_entity_poly.entity_id
_entity_poly.type
_entity_poly.pdbx_seq_one_letter_code
_entity_poly.pdbx_strand_id
1 'polypeptide(L)'
;MRTYSEMRDLCEQIYQDTGNAVAGTVEWDYWIEEGLKKFSTYRPHLVDVIFKLESRFGDDVTGTSDKLTDSVKAQFLATDATDEKVVHNISQNTYAVVLAQDSTSIYSISKDIFSANEAYRIYNKRCTNNRQIFIGDFPA
;
A
#
# COMPACT_ATOMS: atom_id res chain seq x y z
N MET A 1 -22.91 -19.14 -4.47
CA MET A 1 -22.04 -19.80 -3.46
C MET A 1 -22.58 -21.20 -3.28
N ARG A 2 -21.79 -22.25 -3.54
CA ARG A 2 -22.26 -23.64 -3.41
C ARG A 2 -22.23 -24.04 -1.94
N THR A 3 -23.19 -24.84 -1.52
CA THR A 3 -23.25 -25.44 -0.19
C THR A 3 -22.19 -26.55 -0.05
N TYR A 4 -21.88 -26.94 1.19
CA TYR A 4 -20.87 -27.97 1.47
C TYR A 4 -21.21 -29.31 0.82
N SER A 5 -22.48 -29.72 0.85
CA SER A 5 -22.96 -30.93 0.18
C SER A 5 -22.77 -30.86 -1.33
N GLU A 6 -23.08 -29.72 -1.96
CA GLU A 6 -22.93 -29.54 -3.42
C GLU A 6 -21.45 -29.54 -3.88
N MET A 7 -20.51 -29.13 -3.01
CA MET A 7 -19.07 -29.24 -3.32
C MET A 7 -18.58 -30.67 -3.20
N ARG A 8 -19.05 -31.40 -2.17
CA ARG A 8 -18.70 -32.81 -1.98
C ARG A 8 -19.20 -33.65 -3.16
N ASP A 9 -20.45 -33.49 -3.57
CA ASP A 9 -21.05 -34.22 -4.69
C ASP A 9 -20.28 -33.97 -6.01
N LEU A 10 -19.80 -32.75 -6.24
CA LEU A 10 -18.99 -32.42 -7.42
C LEU A 10 -17.62 -33.11 -7.38
N CYS A 11 -16.95 -33.12 -6.22
CA CYS A 11 -15.67 -33.80 -6.03
C CYS A 11 -15.80 -35.32 -6.21
N GLU A 12 -16.89 -35.91 -5.70
CA GLU A 12 -17.22 -37.33 -5.92
C GLU A 12 -17.44 -37.62 -7.41
N GLN A 13 -18.21 -36.80 -8.13
CA GLN A 13 -18.45 -36.98 -9.57
C GLN A 13 -17.18 -36.85 -10.42
N ILE A 14 -16.27 -35.92 -10.10
CA ILE A 14 -14.99 -35.75 -10.81
C ILE A 14 -14.06 -36.96 -10.59
N TYR A 15 -14.12 -37.61 -9.42
CA TYR A 15 -13.31 -38.78 -9.11
C TYR A 15 -13.88 -40.08 -9.72
N GLN A 16 -15.18 -40.15 -10.00
CA GLN A 16 -15.89 -41.34 -10.50
C GLN A 16 -15.69 -41.65 -12.00
N ASP A 17 -14.77 -40.98 -12.70
CA ASP A 17 -14.68 -41.01 -14.16
C ASP A 17 -14.14 -42.33 -14.78
N THR A 18 -13.87 -43.39 -14.00
CA THR A 18 -13.71 -44.76 -14.56
C THR A 18 -13.70 -45.86 -13.48
N GLY A 19 -14.88 -46.32 -13.07
CA GLY A 19 -15.05 -47.64 -12.44
C GLY A 19 -15.19 -47.69 -10.91
N ASN A 20 -15.97 -48.68 -10.47
CA ASN A 20 -16.61 -48.81 -9.16
C ASN A 20 -15.64 -48.99 -7.97
N ALA A 21 -15.15 -47.89 -7.41
CA ALA A 21 -14.61 -47.85 -6.05
C ALA A 21 -15.51 -46.95 -5.18
N VAL A 22 -16.39 -47.58 -4.39
CA VAL A 22 -17.21 -46.90 -3.38
C VAL A 22 -16.29 -46.50 -2.22
N ALA A 23 -15.60 -45.37 -2.35
CA ALA A 23 -15.02 -44.71 -1.20
C ALA A 23 -16.18 -44.28 -0.28
N GLY A 24 -16.16 -44.75 0.97
CA GLY A 24 -17.23 -44.46 1.92
C GLY A 24 -17.33 -42.96 2.17
N THR A 25 -18.55 -42.45 2.37
CA THR A 25 -18.80 -41.01 2.62
C THR A 25 -17.93 -40.42 3.74
N VAL A 26 -17.51 -41.26 4.71
CA VAL A 26 -16.62 -40.90 5.83
C VAL A 26 -15.20 -40.52 5.39
N GLU A 27 -14.66 -41.16 4.36
CA GLU A 27 -13.28 -40.89 3.91
C GLU A 27 -13.18 -39.54 3.20
N TRP A 28 -14.20 -39.18 2.43
CA TRP A 28 -14.27 -37.88 1.75
C TRP A 28 -14.39 -36.72 2.72
N ASP A 29 -15.26 -36.85 3.71
CA ASP A 29 -15.40 -35.83 4.75
C ASP A 29 -14.07 -35.63 5.50
N TYR A 30 -13.35 -36.72 5.80
CA TYR A 30 -12.02 -36.67 6.42
C TYR A 30 -10.97 -35.97 5.55
N TRP A 31 -10.85 -36.33 4.28
CA TRP A 31 -9.84 -35.72 3.39
C TRP A 31 -10.14 -34.26 3.06
N ILE A 32 -11.42 -33.89 2.94
CA ILE A 32 -11.84 -32.50 2.78
C ILE A 32 -11.51 -31.70 4.05
N GLU A 33 -11.79 -32.25 5.23
CA GLU A 33 -11.45 -31.60 6.50
C GLU A 33 -9.93 -31.42 6.67
N GLU A 34 -9.13 -32.46 6.41
CA GLU A 34 -7.67 -32.38 6.45
C GLU A 34 -7.10 -31.42 5.40
N GLY A 35 -7.66 -31.41 4.19
CA GLY A 35 -7.32 -30.46 3.15
C GLY A 35 -7.62 -29.01 3.56
N LEU A 36 -8.77 -28.77 4.19
CA LEU A 36 -9.15 -27.47 4.73
C LEU A 36 -8.28 -27.05 5.91
N LYS A 37 -7.92 -27.97 6.82
CA LYS A 37 -6.95 -27.71 7.90
C LYS A 37 -5.59 -27.34 7.32
N LYS A 38 -5.09 -28.09 6.34
CA LYS A 38 -3.81 -27.81 5.67
C LYS A 38 -3.84 -26.49 4.90
N PHE A 39 -4.92 -26.19 4.19
CA PHE A 39 -5.11 -24.88 3.54
C PHE A 39 -5.20 -23.75 4.56
N SER A 40 -5.87 -23.99 5.69
CA SER A 40 -5.95 -23.10 6.84
C SER A 40 -4.60 -22.94 7.55
N THR A 41 -3.61 -23.82 7.37
CA THR A 41 -2.23 -23.57 7.83
C THR A 41 -1.43 -22.71 6.84
N TYR A 42 -1.82 -22.68 5.57
CA TYR A 42 -1.12 -21.93 4.51
C TYR A 42 -1.52 -20.45 4.45
N ARG A 43 -2.81 -20.15 4.65
CA ARG A 43 -3.38 -18.79 4.56
C ARG A 43 -3.09 -17.81 5.73
N PRO A 44 -2.90 -18.21 7.00
CA PRO A 44 -2.73 -17.25 8.09
C PRO A 44 -1.35 -16.58 8.14
N HIS A 45 -0.40 -17.00 7.28
CA HIS A 45 0.97 -16.47 7.27
C HIS A 45 1.27 -15.52 6.11
N LEU A 46 0.36 -15.37 5.14
CA LEU A 46 0.54 -14.45 4.01
C LEU A 46 -0.23 -13.15 4.30
N VAL A 47 0.49 -12.14 4.80
CA VAL A 47 -0.04 -10.78 4.98
C VAL A 47 0.37 -9.95 3.77
N ASP A 48 -0.57 -9.73 2.84
CA ASP A 48 -0.34 -8.87 1.68
C ASP A 48 -0.34 -7.40 2.11
N VAL A 49 0.83 -6.76 2.07
CA VAL A 49 0.97 -5.31 2.34
C VAL A 49 1.21 -4.56 1.04
N ILE A 50 0.34 -3.60 0.73
CA ILE A 50 0.46 -2.76 -0.46
C ILE A 50 1.29 -1.53 -0.12
N PHE A 51 2.48 -1.43 -0.70
CA PHE A 51 3.30 -0.22 -0.64
C PHE A 51 3.07 0.65 -1.89
N LYS A 52 2.76 1.93 -1.69
CA LYS A 52 2.62 2.90 -2.79
C LYS A 52 3.91 3.69 -2.94
N LEU A 53 4.41 3.79 -4.17
CA LEU A 53 5.51 4.70 -4.51
C LEU A 53 4.99 6.13 -4.60
N GLU A 54 5.70 7.06 -3.98
CA GLU A 54 5.41 8.48 -4.11
C GLU A 54 5.91 9.00 -5.46
N SER A 55 5.01 9.64 -6.21
CA SER A 55 5.29 10.16 -7.55
C SER A 55 4.99 11.64 -7.69
N ARG A 56 4.45 12.30 -6.66
CA ARG A 56 4.06 13.71 -6.74
C ARG A 56 5.28 14.64 -6.85
N PHE A 57 5.12 15.65 -7.69
CA PHE A 57 6.11 16.68 -8.00
C PHE A 57 5.40 17.94 -8.48
N GLY A 58 6.05 19.10 -8.46
CA GLY A 58 5.47 20.36 -8.95
C GLY A 58 6.45 21.50 -8.80
N ASP A 59 5.94 22.71 -8.76
CA ASP A 59 6.72 23.94 -8.56
C ASP A 59 6.08 24.76 -7.44
N ASP A 60 6.90 25.34 -6.56
CA ASP A 60 6.42 26.29 -5.55
C ASP A 60 6.07 27.61 -6.23
N VAL A 61 4.85 28.12 -6.00
CA VAL A 61 4.33 29.29 -6.70
C VAL A 61 4.78 30.59 -6.03
N THR A 62 4.87 30.61 -4.70
CA THR A 62 4.92 31.87 -3.93
C THR A 62 6.30 32.14 -3.31
N GLY A 63 7.06 31.13 -2.89
CA GLY A 63 8.31 31.29 -2.15
C GLY A 63 8.07 31.89 -0.77
N THR A 64 7.70 31.06 0.21
CA THR A 64 7.39 31.53 1.57
C THR A 64 8.31 30.92 2.61
N SER A 65 8.39 31.54 3.79
CA SER A 65 9.33 31.17 4.86
C SER A 65 9.12 29.79 5.48
N ASP A 66 7.95 29.18 5.32
CA ASP A 66 7.62 27.91 5.99
C ASP A 66 6.54 27.12 5.26
N LYS A 67 6.19 27.49 4.02
CA LYS A 67 5.18 26.81 3.21
C LYS A 67 5.71 26.41 1.85
N LEU A 68 5.23 25.26 1.40
CA LEU A 68 5.19 24.90 -0.01
C LEU A 68 3.80 25.22 -0.54
N THR A 69 3.73 26.02 -1.60
CA THR A 69 2.50 26.49 -2.24
C THR A 69 2.45 26.02 -3.69
N ASP A 70 1.49 25.16 -4.04
CA ASP A 70 1.28 24.71 -5.42
C ASP A 70 -0.21 24.76 -5.76
N SER A 71 -0.66 25.96 -6.16
CA SER A 71 -2.02 26.19 -6.63
C SER A 71 -2.28 25.63 -8.03
N VAL A 72 -1.23 25.28 -8.79
CA VAL A 72 -1.36 24.77 -10.15
C VAL A 72 -1.78 23.30 -10.13
N LYS A 73 -1.10 22.47 -9.31
CA LYS A 73 -1.41 21.05 -9.21
C LYS A 73 -2.42 20.72 -8.11
N ALA A 74 -2.43 21.48 -7.01
CA ALA A 74 -3.38 21.30 -5.90
C ALA A 74 -3.52 19.82 -5.44
N GLN A 75 -2.39 19.13 -5.26
CA GLN A 75 -2.30 17.68 -5.06
C GLN A 75 -1.99 17.25 -3.61
N PHE A 76 -2.09 18.18 -2.66
CA PHE A 76 -1.70 17.98 -1.27
C PHE A 76 -2.80 17.33 -0.43
N LEU A 77 -2.42 16.39 0.43
CA LEU A 77 -3.27 15.51 1.20
C LEU A 77 -2.99 15.67 2.70
N ALA A 78 -4.05 15.70 3.51
CA ALA A 78 -3.93 15.83 4.97
C ALA A 78 -3.12 14.69 5.63
N THR A 79 -3.15 13.50 5.04
CA THR A 79 -2.44 12.31 5.54
C THR A 79 -0.92 12.42 5.42
N ASP A 80 -0.38 13.36 4.65
CA ASP A 80 1.07 13.48 4.47
C ASP A 80 1.78 14.06 5.70
N ALA A 81 1.04 14.81 6.54
CA ALA A 81 1.56 15.44 7.75
C ALA A 81 1.85 14.45 8.89
N THR A 82 1.19 13.29 8.90
CA THR A 82 1.31 12.30 9.98
C THR A 82 2.45 11.31 9.74
N ASP A 83 2.85 11.12 8.48
CA ASP A 83 3.75 10.03 8.06
C ASP A 83 5.15 10.52 7.65
N GLU A 84 5.60 11.69 8.13
CA GLU A 84 6.95 12.24 7.85
C GLU A 84 7.31 12.26 6.35
N LYS A 85 6.39 12.67 5.48
CA LYS A 85 6.70 12.88 4.06
C LYS A 85 7.80 13.92 3.91
N VAL A 86 8.74 13.64 3.01
CA VAL A 86 9.88 14.54 2.76
C VAL A 86 9.63 15.27 1.45
N VAL A 87 9.74 16.59 1.48
CA VAL A 87 9.76 17.44 0.30
C VAL A 87 11.21 17.78 -0.05
N HIS A 88 11.54 17.68 -1.31
CA HIS A 88 12.87 17.95 -1.85
C HIS A 88 12.80 19.06 -2.90
N ASN A 89 13.54 20.15 -2.69
CA ASN A 89 13.77 21.17 -3.70
C ASN A 89 14.86 20.69 -4.67
N ILE A 90 14.49 20.54 -5.94
CA ILE A 90 15.37 20.04 -6.99
C ILE A 90 16.45 21.06 -7.37
N SER A 91 16.11 22.36 -7.33
CA SER A 91 17.00 23.44 -7.75
C SER A 91 18.17 23.62 -6.79
N GLN A 92 17.92 23.47 -5.48
CA GLN A 92 18.90 23.73 -4.43
C GLN A 92 19.42 22.46 -3.73
N ASN A 93 18.83 21.29 -4.04
CA ASN A 93 19.12 20.01 -3.40
C ASN A 93 18.95 20.07 -1.86
N THR A 94 17.86 20.69 -1.42
CA THR A 94 17.50 20.88 -0.01
C THR A 94 16.21 20.12 0.33
N TYR A 95 16.06 19.72 1.59
CA TYR A 95 14.99 18.82 2.03
C TYR A 95 14.30 19.38 3.27
N ALA A 96 12.98 19.24 3.34
CA ALA A 96 12.14 19.60 4.47
C ALA A 96 11.08 18.52 4.71
N VAL A 97 10.56 18.43 5.92
CA VAL A 97 9.51 17.48 6.30
C VAL A 97 8.17 18.19 6.27
N VAL A 98 7.12 17.53 5.78
CA VAL A 98 5.74 18.03 5.84
C VAL A 98 5.27 17.95 7.29
N LEU A 99 4.88 19.09 7.86
CA LEU A 99 4.38 19.20 9.24
C LEU A 99 2.85 19.25 9.31
N ALA A 100 2.22 19.89 8.33
CA ALA A 100 0.77 20.01 8.25
C ALA A 100 0.32 20.28 6.81
N GLN A 101 -0.93 19.97 6.54
CA GLN A 101 -1.62 20.40 5.32
C GLN A 101 -2.59 21.51 5.69
N ASP A 102 -2.37 22.70 5.11
CA ASP A 102 -3.24 23.86 5.33
C ASP A 102 -4.37 23.87 4.29
N SER A 103 -4.05 23.46 3.04
CA SER A 103 -5.03 23.24 1.98
C SER A 103 -4.47 22.27 0.93
N THR A 104 -5.29 21.88 -0.06
CA THR A 104 -4.83 21.00 -1.16
C THR A 104 -3.71 21.62 -2.01
N SER A 105 -3.43 22.90 -1.82
CA SER A 105 -2.37 23.65 -2.49
C SER A 105 -1.30 24.18 -1.54
N ILE A 106 -1.42 23.97 -0.22
CA ILE A 106 -0.47 24.52 0.75
C ILE A 106 -0.07 23.48 1.79
N TYR A 107 1.22 23.18 1.86
CA TYR A 107 1.84 22.44 2.96
C TYR A 107 2.60 23.37 3.88
N SER A 108 2.45 23.13 5.19
CA SER A 108 3.40 23.58 6.20
C SER A 108 4.61 22.66 6.20
N ILE A 109 5.81 23.21 6.07
CA ILE A 109 7.07 22.44 6.03
C ILE A 109 8.00 22.86 7.18
N SER A 110 8.92 21.97 7.56
CA SER A 110 9.75 22.14 8.76
C SER A 110 10.76 23.29 8.72
N LYS A 111 11.07 23.79 7.52
CA LYS A 111 11.93 24.95 7.28
C LYS A 111 11.72 25.46 5.86
N ASP A 112 12.00 26.74 5.64
CA ASP A 112 12.09 27.28 4.29
C ASP A 112 13.17 26.53 3.51
N ILE A 113 12.78 26.00 2.36
CA ILE A 113 13.70 25.46 1.37
C ILE A 113 13.37 25.95 -0.04
N PHE A 114 12.42 26.87 -0.23
CA PHE A 114 11.90 27.25 -1.54
C PHE A 114 11.90 28.76 -1.77
N SER A 115 12.36 29.16 -2.95
CA SER A 115 12.02 30.43 -3.57
C SER A 115 10.88 30.25 -4.57
N ALA A 116 10.25 31.36 -4.95
CA ALA A 116 9.17 31.33 -5.93
C ALA A 116 9.63 30.71 -7.26
N ASN A 117 8.80 29.83 -7.83
CA ASN A 117 8.99 29.06 -9.06
C ASN A 117 10.11 28.01 -9.00
N GLU A 118 10.42 27.47 -7.81
CA GLU A 118 11.36 26.36 -7.68
C GLU A 118 10.66 24.99 -7.69
N ALA A 119 11.24 24.05 -8.44
CA ALA A 119 10.69 22.72 -8.62
C ALA A 119 10.90 21.84 -7.39
N TYR A 120 9.90 21.04 -7.04
CA TYR A 120 9.92 20.11 -5.93
C TYR A 120 9.53 18.69 -6.31
N ARG A 121 9.96 17.74 -5.46
CA ARG A 121 9.46 16.36 -5.42
C ARG A 121 9.09 15.99 -4.00
N ILE A 122 8.09 15.13 -3.86
CA ILE A 122 7.70 14.54 -2.58
C ILE A 122 8.20 13.11 -2.55
N TYR A 123 8.67 12.66 -1.39
CA TYR A 123 9.10 11.29 -1.15
C TYR A 123 8.37 10.68 0.03
N ASN A 124 8.28 9.35 0.02
CA ASN A 124 7.82 8.57 1.16
C ASN A 124 8.71 8.79 2.38
N LYS A 125 8.16 8.48 3.56
CA LYS A 125 8.90 8.45 4.83
C LYS A 125 10.25 7.76 4.66
N ARG A 126 11.31 8.39 5.19
CA ARG A 126 12.67 7.84 5.21
C ARG A 126 13.22 7.44 3.82
N CYS A 127 12.67 8.03 2.76
CA CYS A 127 13.15 7.84 1.39
C CYS A 127 13.76 9.17 0.88
N THR A 128 14.82 9.06 0.07
CA THR A 128 15.52 10.22 -0.53
C THR A 128 15.31 10.33 -2.03
N ASN A 129 14.61 9.37 -2.64
CA ASN A 129 14.16 9.41 -4.03
C ASN A 129 12.86 8.62 -4.24
N ASN A 130 12.27 8.75 -5.42
CA ASN A 130 11.00 8.13 -5.80
C ASN A 130 11.11 6.64 -6.20
N ARG A 131 12.28 6.03 -6.07
CA ARG A 131 12.53 4.60 -6.36
C ARG A 131 12.71 3.79 -5.07
N GLN A 132 12.46 4.39 -3.92
CA GLN A 132 12.64 3.77 -2.62
C GLN A 132 11.30 3.53 -1.91
N ILE A 133 11.26 2.46 -1.13
CA ILE A 133 10.19 2.12 -0.20
C ILE A 133 10.83 1.77 1.13
N PHE A 134 10.33 2.36 2.20
CA PHE A 134 10.77 2.03 3.56
C PHE A 134 9.85 0.95 4.16
N ILE A 135 10.42 -0.19 4.55
CA ILE A 135 9.68 -1.36 5.09
C ILE A 135 9.83 -1.49 6.62
N GLY A 136 10.69 -0.67 7.25
CA GLY A 136 11.03 -0.83 8.67
C GLY A 136 9.94 -0.47 9.68
N ASP A 137 8.76 -0.01 9.24
CA ASP A 137 7.58 0.18 10.10
C ASP A 137 6.67 -1.07 10.13
N PHE A 138 7.06 -2.17 9.48
CA PHE A 138 6.36 -3.44 9.59
C PHE A 138 6.59 -4.04 10.99
N PRO A 139 5.53 -4.24 11.80
CA PRO A 139 5.67 -4.94 13.07
C PRO A 139 6.14 -6.37 12.78
N ALA A 140 7.20 -6.79 13.48
CA ALA A 140 7.74 -8.15 13.39
C ALA A 140 6.69 -9.20 13.74
#